data_AF-A0A2M7A5F7-F1
#
_entry.id   AF-A0A2M7A5F7-F1
#
_cell.length_a   1.000
_cell.length_b   1.000
_cell.length_c   1.000
_cell.angle_alpha   90.00
_cell.angle_beta   90.00
_cell.angle_gamma   90.00
#
_symmetry.space_group_name_H-M   'P 1'
#
loop_
_entity.id
_entity.type
_entity.pdbx_description
1 polymer ?
#
loop_
_entity_poly.entity_id
_entity_poly.type
_entity_poly.pdbx_seq_one_letter_code
_entity_poly.pdbx_strand_id
1 'polypeptide(L)' 'GARILEAVQRELGIKEGETTPNLEYTLETVACIGACAIAPTMMINKDAHGRLNPKRIAEVFHRKKEDG' A
#
# COMPACT_ATOMS: atom_id res chain seq x y z
N GLY A 1 8.29 9.28 1.41
CA GLY A 1 7.23 8.86 2.34
C GLY A 1 5.90 9.41 1.92
N ALA A 2 5.61 10.68 2.24
CA ALA A 2 4.30 11.32 2.09
C ALA A 2 3.55 11.04 0.77
N ARG A 3 4.21 11.19 -0.39
CA ARG A 3 3.58 10.97 -1.70
C ARG A 3 3.05 9.55 -1.93
N ILE A 4 3.66 8.54 -1.32
CA ILE A 4 3.24 7.13 -1.44
C ILE A 4 1.98 6.92 -0.60
N LEU A 5 1.99 7.41 0.64
CA LEU A 5 0.84 7.32 1.54
C LEU A 5 -0.37 8.07 0.97
N GLU A 6 -0.19 9.29 0.45
CA GLU A 6 -1.26 10.05 -0.22
C GLU A 6 -1.81 9.31 -1.44
N ALA A 7 -0.94 8.73 -2.28
CA ALA A 7 -1.40 7.95 -3.43
C ALA A 7 -2.24 6.74 -2.98
N VAL A 8 -1.82 6.03 -1.96
CA VAL A 8 -2.55 4.87 -1.42
C VAL A 8 -3.90 5.30 -0.82
N GLN A 9 -3.93 6.39 -0.06
CA GLN A 9 -5.17 6.95 0.48
C GLN A 9 -6.14 7.34 -0.63
N ARG A 10 -5.66 7.87 -1.77
CA ARG A 10 -6.50 8.20 -2.92
C ARG A 10 -7.01 6.96 -3.65
N GLU A 11 -6.18 5.93 -3.80
CA GLU A 11 -6.57 4.68 -4.47
C GLU A 11 -7.59 3.88 -3.64
N LEU A 12 -7.39 3.78 -2.32
CA LEU A 12 -8.28 3.04 -1.43
C LEU A 12 -9.46 3.88 -0.90
N GLY A 13 -9.37 5.21 -0.98
CA GLY A 13 -10.40 6.12 -0.48
C GLY A 13 -10.49 6.20 1.06
N ILE A 14 -9.48 5.70 1.78
CA ILE A 14 -9.42 5.67 3.25
C ILE A 14 -8.19 6.42 3.77
N LYS A 15 -8.17 6.72 5.06
CA LYS A 15 -7.02 7.36 5.73
C LYS A 15 -6.12 6.34 6.43
N GLU A 16 -4.95 6.80 6.84
CA GLU A 16 -4.08 6.04 7.75
C GLU A 16 -4.84 5.69 9.04
N GLY A 17 -4.74 4.42 9.44
CA GLY A 17 -5.43 3.84 10.59
C GLY A 17 -6.84 3.33 10.29
N GLU A 18 -7.34 3.47 9.06
CA GLU A 18 -8.67 3.00 8.68
C GLU A 18 -8.64 1.71 7.86
N THR A 19 -9.79 1.05 7.85
CA THR A 19 -10.07 -0.14 7.05
C THR A 19 -11.08 0.21 5.97
N THR A 20 -10.85 -0.27 4.76
CA THR A 20 -11.79 -0.15 3.64
C THR A 20 -13.16 -0.72 4.02
N PRO A 21 -14.27 -0.15 3.51
CA PRO A 21 -15.62 -0.63 3.84
C PRO A 21 -15.88 -2.07 3.38
N ASN A 22 -15.11 -2.55 2.40
CA ASN A 22 -15.12 -3.91 1.89
C ASN A 22 -14.38 -4.90 2.81
N LEU A 23 -13.70 -4.42 3.85
CA LEU A 23 -12.88 -5.20 4.78
C LEU A 23 -11.70 -5.95 4.12
N GLU A 24 -11.33 -5.57 2.90
CA GLU A 24 -10.24 -6.21 2.14
C GLU A 24 -8.86 -5.64 2.52
N TYR A 25 -8.80 -4.34 2.86
CA TYR A 25 -7.56 -3.63 3.14
C TYR A 25 -7.67 -2.75 4.37
N THR A 26 -6.62 -2.76 5.19
CA THR A 26 -6.38 -1.82 6.28
C THR A 26 -5.12 -1.02 5.98
N LEU A 27 -5.20 0.30 6.06
CA LEU A 27 -4.07 1.18 5.80
C LEU A 27 -3.38 1.53 7.12
N GLU A 28 -2.25 0.92 7.41
CA GLU A 28 -1.43 1.24 8.58
C GLU A 28 -0.04 1.70 8.16
N THR A 29 0.49 2.71 8.87
CA THR A 29 1.89 3.08 8.75
C THR A 29 2.69 2.51 9.90
N VAL A 30 3.84 1.98 9.54
CA VAL A 30 4.80 1.41 10.48
C VAL A 30 6.13 2.11 10.28
N ALA A 31 6.84 2.34 11.38
CA ALA A 31 8.13 3.04 11.34
C ALA A 31 9.20 2.23 10.59
N CYS A 32 9.14 0.89 10.65
CA CYS A 32 10.10 0.02 9.99
C CYS A 32 9.48 -1.33 9.63
N ILE A 33 9.76 -1.79 8.40
CA ILE A 33 9.40 -3.14 7.89
C ILE A 33 10.68 -3.99 7.71
N GLY A 34 11.86 -3.44 8.04
CA GLY A 34 13.16 -4.09 7.77
C GLY A 34 13.58 -4.08 6.30
N ALA A 35 12.81 -3.45 5.42
CA ALA A 35 13.05 -3.38 3.98
C ALA A 35 13.69 -2.05 3.53
N CYS A 36 14.62 -1.52 4.35
CA CYS A 36 15.28 -0.22 4.10
C CYS A 36 16.03 -0.17 2.76
N ALA A 37 16.57 -1.30 2.30
CA ALA A 37 17.30 -1.42 1.03
C ALA A 37 16.44 -1.15 -0.22
N ILE A 38 15.11 -1.24 -0.09
CA ILE A 38 14.16 -1.07 -1.20
C ILE A 38 13.13 0.03 -0.93
N ALA A 39 13.46 0.97 -0.04
CA ALA A 39 12.62 2.12 0.23
C ALA A 39 12.38 2.97 -1.05
N PRO A 40 11.20 3.60 -1.21
CA PRO A 40 9.99 3.41 -0.43
C PRO A 40 9.37 2.03 -0.64
N THR A 41 8.92 1.42 0.45
CA THR A 41 8.38 0.05 0.48
C THR A 41 7.02 0.01 1.17
N MET A 42 6.18 -0.91 0.75
CA MET A 42 4.87 -1.22 1.32
C MET A 42 4.76 -2.73 1.45
N MET A 43 4.07 -3.20 2.48
CA MET A 43 3.74 -4.60 2.61
C MET A 43 2.24 -4.77 2.42
N ILE A 44 1.83 -5.69 1.55
CA ILE A 44 0.42 -6.02 1.36
C ILE A 44 0.27 -7.51 1.60
N ASN A 45 -0.57 -7.87 2.57
CA ASN A 45 -0.62 -9.22 3.12
C ASN A 45 0.76 -9.67 3.64
N LYS A 46 1.48 -10.48 2.86
CA LYS A 46 2.82 -11.01 3.19
C LYS A 46 3.89 -10.64 2.17
N ASP A 47 3.53 -9.86 1.14
CA ASP A 47 4.44 -9.47 0.08
C ASP A 47 4.99 -8.06 0.31
N ALA A 48 6.31 -7.95 0.36
CA ALA A 48 7.01 -6.68 0.47
C ALA A 48 7.26 -6.10 -0.94
N HIS A 49 6.58 -5.01 -1.25
CA HIS A 49 6.76 -4.26 -2.49
C HIS A 49 7.66 -3.07 -2.26
N GLY A 50 8.89 -3.14 -2.76
CA GLY A 50 9.85 -2.03 -2.73
C GLY A 50 9.88 -1.19 -4.02
N ARG A 51 10.68 -0.11 -3.99
CA ARG A 51 10.87 0.84 -5.11
C ARG A 51 9.54 1.39 -5.63
N LEU A 52 8.64 1.72 -4.71
CA LEU A 52 7.30 2.17 -5.04
C LEU A 52 7.29 3.57 -5.65
N ASN A 53 6.35 3.77 -6.57
CA ASN A 53 6.01 5.06 -7.16
C ASN A 53 4.49 5.13 -7.36
N PRO A 54 3.92 6.32 -7.58
CA PRO A 54 2.46 6.47 -7.74
C PRO A 54 1.84 5.56 -8.81
N LYS A 55 2.55 5.30 -9.91
CA LYS A 55 2.07 4.38 -10.96
C LYS A 55 2.04 2.93 -10.48
N ARG A 56 3.12 2.47 -9.84
CA ARG A 56 3.23 1.12 -9.25
C ARG A 56 2.15 0.87 -8.20
N ILE A 57 1.82 1.89 -7.40
CA ILE A 57 0.75 1.78 -6.39
C ILE A 57 -0.58 1.49 -7.06
N ALA A 58 -0.96 2.28 -8.07
CA ALA A 58 -2.15 2.02 -8.86
C ALA A 58 -2.11 0.60 -9.47
N GLU A 59 -1.00 0.20 -10.09
CA GLU A 59 -0.87 -1.16 -10.64
C GLU A 59 -1.05 -2.27 -9.60
N VAL A 60 -0.51 -2.09 -8.39
CA VAL A 60 -0.62 -3.06 -7.30
C VAL A 60 -2.07 -3.23 -6.84
N PHE A 61 -2.85 -2.15 -6.75
CA PHE A 61 -4.26 -2.21 -6.39
C PHE A 61 -5.16 -2.68 -7.55
N HIS A 62 -4.80 -2.37 -8.80
CA HIS A 62 -5.51 -2.83 -9.98
C HIS A 62 -5.33 -4.34 -10.24
N ARG A 63 -4.15 -4.91 -9.90
CA ARG A 63 -3.81 -6.31 -10.17
C ARG A 63 -4.47 -7.32 -9.22
N LYS A 64 -5.01 -6.91 -8.08
CA LYS A 64 -5.54 -7.85 -7.06
C LYS A 64 -7.00 -8.28 -7.24
N LYS A 65 -7.68 -7.86 -8.31
CA LYS A 65 -9.05 -8.34 -8.62
C LYS A 65 -9.13 -9.80 -9.09
N GLU A 66 -8.02 -10.55 -9.12
CA GLU A 66 -7.92 -11.89 -9.75
C GLU A 66 -7.52 -13.04 -8.81
N ASP A 67 -7.36 -12.81 -7.50
CA ASP A 67 -7.19 -13.91 -6.53
C ASP A 67 -8.58 -14.31 -5.98
N GLY A 68 -9.32 -15.03 -6.81
CA GLY A 68 -10.60 -15.68 -6.48
C GLY A 68 -10.46 -17.20 -6.51
#